data_AF-A0A7C1ATA4-F1
#
_entry.id   AF-A0A7C1ATA4-F1
#
_cell.length_a   1.000
_cell.length_b   1.000
_cell.length_c   1.000
_cell.angle_alpha   90.00
_cell.angle_beta   90.00
_cell.angle_gamma   90.00
#
_symmetry.space_group_name_H-M   'P 1'
#
loop_
_entity.id
_entity.type
_entity.pdbx_description
1 polymer ?
#
loop_
_entity_poly.entity_id
_entity_poly.type
_entity_poly.pdbx_seq_one_letter_code
_entity_poly.pdbx_strand_id
1 'polypeptide(L)'
;MTSAYMQYPTGLDFCPLLEGLERDHCQCPHWGYVIEGSIRVNYEDGTEEVVGAGEIYYWPSGHTVFVEEAVKMVEFSPHDQMSQVLAHVVGKL
;
A
#
# COMPACT_ATOMS: atom_id res chain seq x y z
N MET A 1 13.22 -6.65 -8.23
CA MET A 1 12.71 -6.18 -6.92
C MET A 1 12.79 -4.67 -6.92
N THR A 2 11.71 -4.00 -6.58
CA THR A 2 11.68 -2.56 -6.31
C THR A 2 11.68 -2.38 -4.79
N SER A 3 12.40 -1.37 -4.30
CA SER A 3 12.40 -1.00 -2.89
C SER A 3 12.21 0.50 -2.76
N ALA A 4 11.38 0.93 -1.81
CA ALA A 4 11.12 2.34 -1.57
C ALA A 4 11.15 2.65 -0.08
N TYR A 5 11.70 3.83 0.25
CA TYR A 5 11.42 4.50 1.51
C TYR A 5 10.26 5.45 1.27
N MET A 6 9.21 5.33 2.08
CA MET A 6 7.95 6.03 1.86
C MET A 6 7.58 6.83 3.10
N GLN A 7 7.00 8.01 2.85
CA GLN A 7 6.47 8.89 3.88
C GLN A 7 5.10 9.37 3.42
N TYR A 8 4.08 9.11 4.22
CA TYR A 8 2.71 9.49 3.91
C TYR A 8 2.05 10.25 5.06
N PRO A 9 1.26 11.30 4.78
CA PRO A 9 0.57 12.06 5.80
C PRO A 9 -0.68 11.31 6.32
N THR A 10 -1.09 11.63 7.55
CA THR A 10 -2.38 11.20 8.12
C THR A 10 -3.54 11.54 7.18
N GLY A 11 -4.47 10.61 7.03
CA GLY A 11 -5.69 10.75 6.24
C GLY A 11 -5.50 10.49 4.75
N LEU A 12 -4.30 10.08 4.31
CA LEU A 12 -4.11 9.66 2.91
C LEU A 12 -4.86 8.35 2.66
N ASP A 13 -5.80 8.39 1.71
CA ASP A 13 -6.57 7.24 1.22
C ASP A 13 -6.08 6.87 -0.18
N PHE A 14 -5.64 5.63 -0.36
CA PHE A 14 -5.20 5.12 -1.66
C PHE A 14 -6.34 4.58 -2.52
N CYS A 15 -7.52 4.31 -1.95
CA CYS A 15 -8.65 3.73 -2.68
C CYS A 15 -9.00 4.50 -3.98
N PRO A 16 -9.11 5.84 -3.99
CA PRO A 16 -9.42 6.59 -5.21
C PRO A 16 -8.35 6.47 -6.32
N LEU A 17 -7.09 6.29 -5.93
CA LEU A 17 -5.96 6.14 -6.85
C LEU A 17 -5.92 4.77 -7.54
N LEU A 18 -6.63 3.78 -6.99
CA LEU A 18 -6.64 2.40 -7.45
C LEU A 18 -7.92 2.03 -8.21
N GLU A 19 -8.95 2.87 -8.15
CA GLU A 19 -10.20 2.72 -8.91
C GLU A 19 -9.93 2.43 -10.41
N GLY A 20 -10.49 1.36 -10.96
CA GLY A 20 -10.28 0.92 -12.34
C GLY A 20 -9.17 -0.13 -12.50
N LEU A 21 -8.40 -0.44 -11.45
CA LEU A 21 -7.69 -1.71 -11.34
C LEU A 21 -8.68 -2.83 -11.04
N GLU A 22 -8.19 -4.08 -11.04
CA GLU A 22 -9.01 -5.22 -10.67
C GLU A 22 -9.59 -5.02 -9.26
N ARG A 23 -10.93 -4.98 -9.19
CA ARG A 23 -11.73 -4.71 -7.98
C ARG A 23 -11.38 -3.39 -7.27
N ASP A 24 -10.72 -2.44 -7.94
CA ASP A 24 -10.24 -1.18 -7.34
C ASP A 24 -9.16 -1.38 -6.24
N HIS A 25 -8.41 -2.50 -6.30
CA HIS A 25 -7.36 -2.83 -5.33
C HIS A 25 -5.98 -2.89 -5.99
N CYS A 26 -4.93 -2.73 -5.19
CA CYS A 26 -3.55 -2.92 -5.60
C CYS A 26 -3.31 -4.41 -5.92
N GLN A 27 -2.79 -4.69 -7.11
CA GLN A 27 -2.50 -6.05 -7.58
C GLN A 27 -1.03 -6.46 -7.37
N CYS A 28 -0.24 -5.59 -6.77
CA CYS A 28 1.16 -5.85 -6.45
C CYS A 28 1.26 -6.39 -5.01
N PRO A 29 1.96 -7.50 -4.73
CA PRO A 29 2.23 -7.88 -3.35
C PRO A 29 3.34 -7.01 -2.75
N HIS A 30 3.21 -6.67 -1.46
CA HIS A 30 4.17 -5.82 -0.75
C HIS A 30 4.66 -6.49 0.53
N TRP A 31 5.94 -6.29 0.84
CA TRP A 31 6.55 -6.62 2.12
C TRP A 31 7.19 -5.37 2.68
N GLY A 32 7.16 -5.19 4.00
CA GLY A 32 7.80 -4.01 4.55
C GLY A 32 7.94 -4.02 6.05
N TYR A 33 8.47 -2.92 6.54
CA TYR A 33 8.66 -2.63 7.95
C TYR A 33 8.24 -1.19 8.23
N VAL A 34 7.39 -1.01 9.24
CA VAL A 34 6.93 0.31 9.66
C VAL A 34 7.90 0.88 10.68
N ILE A 35 8.46 2.06 10.37
CA ILE A 35 9.44 2.75 11.20
C ILE A 35 8.72 3.66 12.21
N GLU A 36 7.72 4.42 11.75
CA GLU A 36 6.91 5.35 12.55
C GLU A 36 5.47 5.35 12.02
N GLY A 37 4.50 5.61 12.89
CA GLY A 37 3.08 5.73 12.54
C GLY A 37 2.34 4.39 12.43
N SER A 38 1.19 4.42 11.74
CA SER A 38 0.34 3.26 11.50
C SER A 38 -0.41 3.35 10.17
N ILE A 39 -0.70 2.21 9.59
CA ILE A 39 -1.45 2.09 8.33
C ILE A 39 -2.52 1.01 8.46
N ARG A 40 -3.75 1.33 8.04
CA ARG A 40 -4.85 0.38 7.97
C ARG A 40 -4.93 -0.18 6.56
N VAL A 41 -5.01 -1.49 6.45
CA VAL A 41 -5.08 -2.25 5.21
C VAL A 41 -6.44 -2.89 5.13
N ASN A 42 -7.07 -2.80 3.96
CA ASN A 42 -8.33 -3.45 3.68
C ASN A 42 -8.11 -4.42 2.52
N TYR A 43 -8.58 -5.65 2.67
CA TYR A 43 -8.47 -6.68 1.66
C TYR A 43 -9.77 -6.85 0.89
N GLU A 44 -9.67 -7.41 -0.31
CA GLU A 44 -10.79 -7.69 -1.20
C GLU A 44 -11.86 -8.64 -0.61
N ASP A 45 -11.50 -9.44 0.40
CA ASP A 45 -12.41 -10.33 1.12
C ASP A 45 -13.15 -9.63 2.27
N GLY A 46 -12.87 -8.34 2.48
CA GLY A 46 -13.44 -7.51 3.54
C GLY A 46 -12.74 -7.61 4.88
N THR A 47 -11.64 -8.38 4.98
CA THR A 47 -10.80 -8.36 6.19
C THR A 47 -9.96 -7.09 6.25
N GLU A 48 -9.61 -6.70 7.47
CA GLU A 48 -8.78 -5.52 7.74
C GLU A 48 -7.65 -5.87 8.72
N GLU A 49 -6.51 -5.19 8.56
CA GLU A 49 -5.45 -5.16 9.57
C GLU A 49 -4.92 -3.74 9.76
N VAL A 50 -4.33 -3.49 10.93
CA VAL A 50 -3.59 -2.25 11.20
C VAL A 50 -2.16 -2.65 11.51
N VAL A 51 -1.21 -2.06 10.78
CA VAL A 51 0.22 -2.29 10.97
C VAL A 51 0.85 -1.02 11.52
N GLY A 52 1.52 -1.14 12.67
CA GLY A 52 2.13 -0.04 13.40
C GLY A 52 3.65 -0.11 13.46
N ALA A 53 4.25 0.95 14.01
CA ALA A 53 5.70 1.06 14.18
C ALA A 53 6.32 -0.16 14.90
N GLY A 54 7.38 -0.71 14.33
CA GLY A 54 8.06 -1.90 14.84
C GLY A 54 7.60 -3.21 14.21
N GLU A 55 6.56 -3.20 13.38
CA GLU A 55 6.01 -4.39 12.76
C GLU A 55 6.51 -4.62 11.33
N ILE A 56 6.65 -5.90 10.98
CA ILE A 56 6.91 -6.36 9.61
C ILE A 56 5.59 -6.86 9.05
N TYR A 57 5.32 -6.57 7.78
CA TYR A 57 4.08 -6.98 7.13
C TYR A 57 4.32 -7.70 5.80
N TYR A 58 3.27 -8.40 5.37
CA TYR A 58 3.09 -8.89 4.02
C TYR A 58 1.65 -8.61 3.59
N TRP A 59 1.49 -7.88 2.49
CA TRP A 59 0.19 -7.61 1.88
C TRP A 59 0.10 -8.35 0.55
N PRO A 60 -0.76 -9.37 0.42
CA PRO A 60 -1.00 -10.02 -0.86
C PRO A 60 -1.67 -9.07 -1.86
N SER A 61 -1.63 -9.41 -3.15
CA SER A 61 -2.45 -8.74 -4.17
C SER A 61 -3.93 -8.73 -3.75
N GLY A 62 -4.65 -7.65 -4.02
CA GLY A 62 -6.03 -7.46 -3.57
C GLY A 62 -6.16 -6.71 -2.25
N HIS A 63 -5.38 -5.64 -2.06
CA HIS A 63 -5.47 -4.77 -0.88
C HIS A 63 -5.53 -3.28 -1.26
N THR A 64 -6.01 -2.46 -0.34
CA THR A 64 -5.89 -1.00 -0.35
C THR A 64 -5.46 -0.53 1.04
N VAL A 65 -4.95 0.70 1.14
CA VAL A 65 -4.43 1.24 2.39
C VAL A 65 -4.98 2.63 2.70
N PHE A 66 -5.17 2.89 3.99
CA PHE A 66 -5.53 4.18 4.56
C PHE A 66 -4.55 4.53 5.68
N VAL A 67 -3.96 5.72 5.62
CA VAL A 67 -2.95 6.17 6.59
C VAL A 67 -3.65 6.78 7.80
N GLU A 68 -3.76 6.02 8.89
CA GLU A 68 -4.40 6.50 10.12
C GLU A 68 -3.53 7.51 10.86
N GLU A 69 -2.23 7.23 10.97
CA GLU A 69 -1.22 8.12 11.54
C GLU A 69 -0.08 8.29 10.55
N ALA A 70 0.46 9.51 10.42
CA ALA A 70 1.53 9.79 9.46
C ALA A 70 2.66 8.76 9.58
N VAL A 71 2.92 8.06 8.47
CA VAL A 71 3.68 6.81 8.47
C VAL A 71 5.00 6.99 7.73
N LYS A 72 6.04 6.34 8.25
CA LYS A 72 7.32 6.13 7.56
C LYS A 72 7.58 4.65 7.48
N MET A 73 7.86 4.13 6.28
CA MET A 73 8.11 2.71 6.10
C MET A 73 9.11 2.44 4.98
N VAL A 74 9.71 1.26 5.03
CA VAL A 74 10.43 0.68 3.89
C VAL A 74 9.60 -0.45 3.34
N GLU A 75 9.41 -0.46 2.03
CA GLU A 75 8.64 -1.48 1.33
C GLU A 75 9.41 -2.06 0.16
N PHE A 76 9.15 -3.34 -0.10
CA PHE A 76 9.70 -4.15 -1.16
C PHE A 76 8.56 -4.76 -1.96
N SER A 77 8.70 -4.76 -3.28
CA SER A 77 7.70 -5.30 -4.18
C SER A 77 8.32 -5.87 -5.47
N PRO A 78 7.66 -6.81 -6.15
CA PRO A 78 8.11 -7.29 -7.45
C PRO A 78 8.12 -6.14 -8.46
N HIS A 79 9.20 -6.05 -9.24
CA HIS A 79 9.45 -4.86 -10.07
C HIS A 79 8.36 -4.64 -11.13
N ASP A 80 7.97 -5.71 -11.82
CA ASP A 80 7.05 -5.61 -12.96
C ASP A 80 5.62 -5.25 -12.49
N GLN A 81 5.14 -5.89 -11.42
CA GLN A 81 3.84 -5.57 -10.82
C GLN A 81 3.81 -4.14 -10.26
N MET A 82 4.87 -3.70 -9.58
CA MET A 82 4.96 -2.34 -9.08
C MET A 82 4.92 -1.32 -10.22
N SER A 83 5.66 -1.58 -11.31
CA SER A 83 5.65 -0.73 -12.51
C SER A 83 4.26 -0.61 -13.13
N GLN A 84 3.46 -1.68 -13.14
CA GLN A 84 2.08 -1.66 -13.65
C GLN A 84 1.16 -0.80 -12.77
N VAL A 85 1.21 -0.98 -11.45
CA VAL A 85 0.41 -0.20 -10.50
C VAL A 85 0.80 1.28 -10.58
N LEU A 86 2.09 1.60 -10.62
CA LEU A 86 2.56 2.99 -10.76
C LEU A 86 2.12 3.62 -12.08
N ALA A 87 2.16 2.89 -13.20
CA ALA A 87 1.68 3.40 -14.48
C ALA A 87 0.19 3.76 -14.43
N HIS A 88 -0.63 2.94 -13.75
CA HIS A 88 -2.05 3.25 -13.52
C HIS A 88 -2.22 4.51 -12.68
N VAL A 89 -1.57 4.57 -11.51
CA VAL A 89 -1.70 5.70 -10.57
C VAL A 89 -1.25 7.01 -11.21
N VAL A 90 -0.12 7.01 -11.93
CA VAL A 90 0.36 8.21 -12.65
C VAL A 90 -0.61 8.62 -13.77
N GLY A 91 -1.26 7.68 -14.43
CA GLY A 91 -2.29 7.98 -15.44
C GLY A 91 -3.56 8.60 -14.88
N LYS A 92 -3.78 8.55 -13.55
CA LYS A 92 -4.91 9.17 -12.85
C LYS A 92 -4.65 10.56 -12.28
N LEU A 93 -3.38 10.96 -12.18
CA LEU A 93 -2.96 12.28 -11.72
C LEU A 93 -3.05 13.31 -12.86
#